data_AF-A0A3N5VV85-F1
#
_entry.id   AF-A0A3N5VV85-F1
#
_cell.length_a   1.000
_cell.length_b   1.000
_cell.length_c   1.000
_cell.angle_alpha   90.00
_cell.angle_beta   90.00
_cell.angle_gamma   90.00
#
_symmetry.space_group_name_H-M   'P 1'
#
loop_
_entity.id
_entity.type
_entity.pdbx_description
1 polymer ?
#
loop_
_entity_poly.entity_id
_entity_poly.type
_entity_poly.pdbx_seq_one_letter_code
_entity_poly.pdbx_strand_id
1 'polypeptide(L)'
;METNVTINTEQRLFVIPCDGGGCTFLGFDVVFERGRKLAAELGRSWGCTERIGTLQQYRDYRGLVDLARERNRATGWRSTSELTEQLIGLEGRRVEVVDKYGETRRFWVGKSTGFIPCHLEIANRRSTGGPAVTGAPFRSVRVVRSDRR
;
A
#
# COMPACT_ATOMS: atom_id res chain seq x y z
N MET A 1 0.00 -6.92 -22.60
CA MET A 1 -0.13 -5.56 -23.16
C MET A 1 0.95 -4.72 -22.52
N GLU A 2 1.92 -4.25 -23.30
CA GLU A 2 2.90 -3.27 -22.82
C GLU A 2 2.16 -1.97 -22.56
N THR A 3 1.99 -1.62 -21.29
CA THR A 3 1.46 -0.32 -20.90
C THR A 3 2.52 0.73 -21.26
N ASN A 4 2.15 1.77 -22.01
CA ASN A 4 3.03 2.87 -22.40
C ASN A 4 3.32 3.78 -21.19
N VAL A 5 4.00 3.24 -20.17
CA VAL A 5 4.34 3.94 -18.94
C VAL A 5 5.46 4.92 -19.21
N THR A 6 5.25 6.17 -18.81
CA THR A 6 6.24 7.22 -18.92
C THR A 6 6.70 7.69 -17.53
N ILE A 7 7.73 8.53 -17.49
CA ILE A 7 8.36 8.99 -16.26
C ILE A 7 8.27 10.52 -16.23
N ASN A 8 7.70 11.06 -15.16
CA ASN A 8 7.83 12.46 -14.81
C ASN A 8 8.92 12.60 -13.74
N THR A 9 10.11 13.02 -14.14
CA THR A 9 11.26 13.16 -13.25
C THR A 9 11.16 14.34 -12.29
N GLU A 10 10.47 15.41 -12.69
CA GLU A 10 10.28 16.62 -11.88
C GLU A 10 9.45 16.30 -10.62
N GLN A 11 8.35 15.58 -10.79
CA GLN A 11 7.47 15.18 -9.69
C GLN A 11 7.85 13.82 -9.09
N ARG A 12 8.85 13.13 -9.67
CA ARG A 12 9.29 11.78 -9.28
C ARG A 12 8.17 10.73 -9.36
N LEU A 13 7.41 10.73 -10.45
CA LEU A 13 6.25 9.88 -10.68
C LEU A 13 6.40 9.01 -11.93
N PHE A 14 5.96 7.76 -11.83
CA PHE A 14 5.58 6.96 -12.99
C PHE A 14 4.17 7.36 -13.42
N VAL A 15 3.99 7.66 -14.71
CA VAL A 15 2.70 7.98 -15.32
C VAL A 15 2.21 6.75 -16.05
N ILE A 16 1.16 6.14 -15.53
CA ILE A 16 0.63 4.86 -15.99
C ILE A 16 -0.69 5.16 -16.70
N PRO A 17 -0.79 5.00 -18.03
CA PRO A 17 -2.04 5.25 -18.73
C PRO A 17 -3.09 4.21 -18.32
N CYS A 18 -4.33 4.68 -18.19
CA CYS A 18 -5.50 3.87 -17.96
C CYS A 18 -6.31 3.77 -19.24
N ASP A 19 -7.04 2.67 -19.42
CA ASP A 19 -8.01 2.54 -20.49
C ASP A 19 -9.08 3.65 -20.35
N GLY A 20 -9.39 4.34 -21.45
CA GLY A 20 -10.33 5.46 -21.45
C GLY A 20 -9.70 6.86 -21.34
N GLY A 21 -8.38 6.99 -21.55
CA GLY A 21 -7.71 8.29 -21.71
C GLY A 21 -7.27 8.97 -20.41
N GLY A 22 -7.47 8.32 -19.26
CA GLY A 22 -6.94 8.76 -17.98
C GLY A 22 -5.52 8.27 -17.70
N CYS A 23 -4.92 8.74 -16.62
CA CYS A 23 -3.67 8.17 -16.10
C CYS A 23 -3.73 8.05 -14.58
N THR A 24 -2.96 7.11 -14.05
CA THR A 24 -2.67 6.98 -12.62
C THR A 24 -1.19 7.22 -12.39
N PHE A 25 -0.86 7.69 -11.19
CA PHE A 25 0.48 8.11 -10.82
C PHE A 25 0.99 7.25 -9.67
N LEU A 26 2.26 6.85 -9.77
CA LEU A 26 2.91 6.12 -8.70
C LEU A 26 4.29 6.70 -8.44
N GLY A 27 4.54 7.16 -7.22
CA GLY A 27 5.83 7.75 -6.86
C GLY A 27 6.96 6.75 -6.91
N PHE A 28 8.16 7.20 -7.29
CA PHE A 28 9.31 6.31 -7.42
C PHE A 28 9.67 5.62 -6.10
N ASP A 29 9.64 6.37 -5.00
CA ASP A 29 9.92 5.87 -3.65
C ASP A 29 8.84 4.88 -3.18
N VAL A 30 7.59 5.08 -3.61
CA VAL A 30 6.47 4.16 -3.33
C VAL A 30 6.69 2.82 -4.04
N VAL A 31 7.08 2.83 -5.31
CA VAL A 31 7.42 1.61 -6.06
C VAL A 31 8.59 0.89 -5.41
N PHE A 32 9.63 1.63 -5.00
CA PHE A 32 10.81 1.06 -4.38
C PHE A 32 10.46 0.32 -3.09
N GLU A 33 9.78 0.99 -2.15
CA GLU A 33 9.44 0.38 -0.87
C GLU A 33 8.47 -0.79 -1.02
N ARG A 34 7.43 -0.64 -1.87
CA ARG A 34 6.47 -1.72 -2.11
C ARG A 34 7.13 -2.92 -2.78
N GLY A 35 7.97 -2.68 -3.79
CA GLY A 35 8.72 -3.72 -4.48
C GLY A 35 9.67 -4.46 -3.56
N ARG A 36 10.44 -3.74 -2.73
CA ARG A 36 11.34 -4.33 -1.73
C ARG A 36 10.58 -5.22 -0.73
N LYS A 37 9.47 -4.74 -0.17
CA LYS A 37 8.64 -5.51 0.79
C LYS A 37 8.01 -6.74 0.14
N LEU A 38 7.46 -6.59 -1.07
CA LEU A 38 6.82 -7.69 -1.79
C LEU A 38 7.84 -8.74 -2.24
N ALA A 39 9.03 -8.33 -2.69
CA ALA A 39 10.12 -9.24 -3.03
C ALA A 39 10.53 -10.09 -1.83
N ALA A 40 10.70 -9.46 -0.66
CA ALA A 40 11.02 -10.16 0.58
C ALA A 40 9.94 -11.18 0.96
N GLU A 41 8.65 -10.80 0.85
CA GLU A 41 7.54 -11.70 1.16
C GLU A 41 7.40 -12.87 0.15
N LEU A 42 7.81 -12.67 -1.09
CA LEU A 42 7.85 -13.70 -2.13
C LEU A 42 9.15 -14.53 -2.15
N GLY A 43 10.13 -14.22 -1.29
CA GLY A 43 11.45 -14.86 -1.30
C GLY A 43 12.24 -14.60 -2.59
N ARG A 44 12.07 -13.42 -3.20
CA ARG A 44 12.74 -13.00 -4.44
C ARG A 44 13.74 -11.88 -4.15
N SER A 45 14.73 -11.72 -5.02
CA SER A 45 15.61 -10.56 -5.00
C SER A 45 14.88 -9.33 -5.53
N TRP A 46 15.11 -8.18 -4.89
CA TRP A 46 14.68 -6.89 -5.41
C TRP A 46 15.78 -6.33 -6.33
N GLY A 47 15.53 -6.30 -7.63
CA GLY A 47 16.55 -6.01 -8.65
C GLY A 47 16.97 -4.54 -8.74
N CYS A 48 16.14 -3.61 -8.27
CA CYS A 48 16.42 -2.18 -8.34
C CYS A 48 17.04 -1.68 -7.02
N THR A 49 18.37 -1.65 -6.93
CA THR A 49 19.10 -1.18 -5.73
C THR A 49 19.87 0.12 -5.93
N GLU A 50 20.25 0.45 -7.17
CA GLU A 50 21.20 1.54 -7.42
C GLU A 50 20.54 2.86 -7.86
N ARG A 51 19.43 2.79 -8.61
CA ARG A 51 18.77 4.00 -9.15
C ARG A 51 17.25 3.89 -9.15
N ILE A 52 16.62 4.68 -8.29
CA ILE A 52 15.18 4.88 -8.20
C ILE A 52 14.69 5.77 -9.36
N GLY A 53 13.48 5.52 -9.84
CA GLY A 53 12.83 6.28 -10.92
C GLY A 53 13.14 5.79 -12.33
N THR A 54 13.45 4.50 -12.49
CA THR A 54 13.72 3.91 -13.81
C THR A 54 12.53 3.09 -14.30
N LEU A 55 12.34 2.98 -15.63
CA LEU A 55 11.30 2.09 -16.18
C LEU A 55 11.56 0.63 -15.76
N GLN A 56 12.81 0.24 -15.58
CA GLN A 56 13.17 -1.09 -15.09
C GLN A 56 12.63 -1.33 -13.69
N GLN A 57 12.75 -0.36 -12.77
CA GLN A 57 12.17 -0.45 -11.43
C GLN A 57 10.66 -0.73 -11.49
N TYR A 58 9.94 -0.02 -12.35
CA TYR A 58 8.51 -0.23 -12.53
C TYR A 58 8.20 -1.63 -13.10
N ARG A 59 8.97 -2.09 -14.10
CA ARG A 59 8.84 -3.43 -14.69
C ARG A 59 9.09 -4.53 -13.66
N ASP A 60 10.14 -4.41 -12.85
CA ASP A 60 10.47 -5.37 -11.79
C ASP A 60 9.35 -5.43 -10.75
N TYR A 61 8.83 -4.28 -10.33
CA TYR A 61 7.69 -4.21 -9.44
C TYR A 61 6.44 -4.88 -10.03
N ARG A 62 6.14 -4.62 -11.32
CA ARG A 62 5.03 -5.26 -12.02
C ARG A 62 5.17 -6.78 -12.08
N GLY A 63 6.38 -7.29 -12.35
CA GLY A 63 6.66 -8.73 -12.34
C GLY A 63 6.37 -9.36 -10.98
N LEU A 64 6.75 -8.70 -9.87
CA LEU A 64 6.42 -9.17 -8.53
C LEU A 64 4.92 -9.15 -8.24
N VAL A 65 4.20 -8.12 -8.69
CA VAL A 65 2.74 -8.02 -8.55
C VAL A 65 2.04 -9.14 -9.32
N ASP A 66 2.54 -9.51 -10.50
CA ASP A 66 1.98 -10.59 -11.30
C ASP A 66 2.24 -11.96 -10.64
N LEU A 67 3.46 -12.20 -10.12
CA LEU A 67 3.75 -13.40 -9.30
C LEU A 67 2.87 -13.47 -8.04
N ALA A 68 2.66 -12.35 -7.37
CA ALA A 68 1.76 -12.27 -6.21
C ALA A 68 0.32 -12.62 -6.59
N ARG A 69 -0.15 -12.17 -7.77
CA ARG A 69 -1.47 -12.50 -8.30
C ARG A 69 -1.60 -13.99 -8.62
N GLU A 70 -0.58 -14.60 -9.23
CA GLU A 70 -0.56 -16.03 -9.52
C GLU A 70 -0.63 -16.86 -8.24
N ARG A 71 0.20 -16.53 -7.24
CA ARG A 71 0.17 -17.18 -5.92
C ARG A 71 -1.20 -17.04 -5.25
N ASN A 72 -1.79 -15.84 -5.29
CA ASN A 72 -3.15 -15.62 -4.77
C ASN A 72 -4.20 -16.48 -5.47
N ARG A 73 -4.17 -16.57 -6.80
CA ARG A 73 -5.11 -17.42 -7.57
C ARG A 73 -4.96 -18.90 -7.23
N ALA A 74 -3.74 -19.38 -7.04
CA ALA A 74 -3.46 -20.79 -6.75
C ALA A 74 -3.80 -21.19 -5.31
N THR A 75 -3.63 -20.30 -4.33
CA THR A 75 -3.63 -20.66 -2.90
C THR A 75 -4.57 -19.84 -2.02
N GLY A 76 -5.15 -18.76 -2.54
CA GLY A 76 -5.86 -17.77 -1.74
C GLY A 76 -4.97 -16.85 -0.90
N TRP A 77 -3.64 -17.02 -0.95
CA TRP A 77 -2.66 -16.18 -0.23
C TRP A 77 -2.85 -14.69 -0.51
N ARG A 78 -2.70 -13.84 0.50
CA ARG A 78 -2.74 -12.38 0.38
C ARG A 78 -1.47 -11.79 0.97
N SER A 79 -0.91 -10.81 0.28
CA SER A 79 0.29 -10.10 0.69
C SER A 79 0.05 -9.25 1.94
N THR A 80 1.11 -9.00 2.71
CA THR A 80 1.12 -8.04 3.81
C THR A 80 2.00 -6.82 3.50
N SER A 81 2.68 -6.82 2.35
CA SER A 81 3.64 -5.80 1.92
C SER A 81 3.13 -4.34 1.93
N GLU A 82 1.82 -4.10 1.77
CA GLU A 82 1.20 -2.76 1.80
C GLU A 82 0.40 -2.48 3.08
N LEU A 83 0.43 -3.39 4.06
CA LEU A 83 -0.14 -3.13 5.37
C LEU A 83 0.79 -2.26 6.20
N THR A 84 0.22 -1.26 6.87
CA THR A 84 0.93 -0.53 7.94
C THR A 84 1.24 -1.49 9.08
N GLU A 85 2.53 -1.77 9.32
CA GLU A 85 3.03 -2.73 10.31
C GLU A 85 2.42 -2.51 11.71
N GLN A 86 2.32 -1.25 12.16
CA GLN A 86 1.76 -0.89 13.48
C GLN A 86 0.26 -1.14 13.63
N LEU A 87 -0.45 -1.45 12.54
CA LEU A 87 -1.90 -1.71 12.55
C LEU A 87 -2.26 -3.17 12.29
N ILE A 88 -1.28 -4.03 11.98
CA ILE A 88 -1.54 -5.45 11.76
C ILE A 88 -2.11 -6.06 13.04
N GLY A 89 -3.27 -6.72 12.93
CA GLY A 89 -4.00 -7.29 14.06
C GLY A 89 -4.94 -6.32 14.77
N LEU A 90 -5.00 -5.05 14.34
CA LEU A 90 -5.92 -4.05 14.85
C LEU A 90 -7.15 -3.86 13.96
N GLU A 91 -7.31 -4.64 12.89
CA GLU A 91 -8.47 -4.55 12.01
C GLU A 91 -9.80 -4.73 12.78
N GLY A 92 -10.76 -3.85 12.48
CA GLY A 92 -12.03 -3.77 13.20
C GLY A 92 -11.95 -3.12 14.59
N ARG A 93 -10.76 -2.68 15.04
CA ARG A 93 -10.61 -1.87 16.26
C ARG A 93 -10.63 -0.39 15.92
N ARG A 94 -11.05 0.43 16.89
CA ARG A 94 -10.89 1.88 16.82
C ARG A 94 -9.55 2.26 17.44
N VAL A 95 -8.76 3.02 16.71
CA VAL A 95 -7.44 3.49 17.15
C VAL A 95 -7.41 5.01 17.19
N GLU A 96 -6.55 5.54 18.05
CA GLU A 96 -6.04 6.90 18.00
C GLU A 96 -4.56 6.80 17.61
N VAL A 97 -4.16 7.58 16.62
CA VAL A 97 -2.77 7.62 16.14
C VAL A 97 -2.25 9.04 16.20
N VAL A 98 -0.95 9.17 16.46
CA VAL A 98 -0.18 10.38 16.16
C VAL A 98 0.72 10.06 14.99
N ASP A 99 0.53 10.75 13.87
CA ASP A 99 1.29 10.45 12.66
C ASP A 99 2.70 11.04 12.68
N LYS A 100 3.50 10.71 11.65
CA LYS A 100 4.88 11.18 11.57
C LYS A 100 5.01 12.71 11.50
N TYR A 101 3.96 13.40 11.05
CA TYR A 101 3.88 14.85 10.96
C TYR A 101 3.36 15.50 12.25
N GLY A 102 2.86 14.71 13.20
CA GLY A 102 2.35 15.16 14.49
C GLY A 102 0.83 15.35 14.53
N GLU A 103 0.11 14.97 13.47
CA GLU A 103 -1.34 15.04 13.45
C GLU A 103 -1.95 13.90 14.28
N THR A 104 -2.93 14.23 15.12
CA THR A 104 -3.66 13.24 15.92
C THR A 104 -5.03 12.99 15.32
N ARG A 105 -5.35 11.72 15.04
CA ARG A 105 -6.68 11.33 14.52
C ARG A 105 -7.15 9.97 15.01
N ARG A 106 -8.47 9.75 14.92
CA ARG A 106 -9.14 8.51 15.34
C ARG A 106 -9.93 7.90 14.20
N PHE A 107 -9.74 6.61 13.96
CA PHE A 107 -10.49 5.88 12.94
C PHE A 107 -10.63 4.40 13.33
N TRP A 108 -11.55 3.72 12.68
CA TRP A 108 -11.62 2.27 12.70
C TRP A 108 -10.64 1.72 11.67
N VAL A 109 -9.82 0.76 12.05
CA VAL A 109 -8.86 0.14 11.13
C VAL A 109 -9.63 -0.81 10.21
N GLY A 110 -9.78 -0.43 8.94
CA GLY A 110 -10.28 -1.29 7.89
C GLY A 110 -9.16 -1.94 7.10
N LYS A 111 -9.51 -2.86 6.21
CA LYS A 111 -8.59 -3.50 5.27
C LYS A 111 -9.24 -3.65 3.91
N SER A 112 -8.53 -3.29 2.84
CA SER A 112 -9.04 -3.47 1.48
C SER A 112 -9.11 -4.97 1.10
N THR A 113 -9.87 -5.30 0.06
CA THR A 113 -10.23 -6.68 -0.28
C THR A 113 -9.32 -7.35 -1.32
N GLY A 114 -8.36 -6.61 -1.87
CA GLY A 114 -7.43 -7.10 -2.90
C GLY A 114 -6.44 -8.16 -2.41
N PHE A 115 -5.67 -8.71 -3.36
CA PHE A 115 -4.61 -9.69 -3.06
C PHE A 115 -3.35 -9.06 -2.45
N ILE A 116 -3.17 -7.75 -2.62
CA ILE A 116 -2.22 -6.92 -1.86
C ILE A 116 -3.05 -5.86 -1.12
N PRO A 117 -3.61 -6.21 0.06
CA PRO A 117 -4.43 -5.29 0.83
C PRO A 117 -3.61 -4.16 1.47
N CYS A 118 -4.29 -3.05 1.73
CA CYS A 118 -3.79 -1.94 2.54
C CYS A 118 -4.76 -1.67 3.71
N HIS A 119 -4.28 -1.02 4.76
CA HIS A 119 -5.13 -0.55 5.84
C HIS A 119 -5.91 0.69 5.40
N LEU A 120 -7.18 0.79 5.84
CA LEU A 120 -8.08 1.89 5.54
C LEU A 120 -8.46 2.65 6.80
N GLU A 121 -8.58 3.98 6.70
CA GLU A 121 -9.11 4.84 7.76
C GLU A 121 -10.64 4.88 7.66
N ILE A 122 -11.33 4.02 8.40
CA ILE A 122 -12.78 3.94 8.35
C ILE A 122 -13.38 4.90 9.38
N ALA A 123 -14.21 5.84 8.90
CA ALA A 123 -14.80 6.87 9.76
C ALA A 123 -15.66 6.28 10.90
N ASN A 124 -16.50 5.28 10.59
CA ASN A 124 -17.36 4.60 11.56
C ASN A 124 -17.75 3.18 11.08
N ARG A 125 -18.30 2.35 11.96
CA ARG A 125 -18.65 0.94 11.68
C ARG A 125 -19.71 0.73 10.58
N ARG A 126 -20.48 1.77 10.23
CA ARG A 126 -21.49 1.72 9.17
C ARG A 126 -20.93 2.16 7.82
N SER A 127 -19.70 2.68 7.79
CA SER A 127 -19.04 3.06 6.53
C SER A 127 -18.60 1.82 5.76
N THR A 128 -18.82 1.83 4.45
CA THR A 128 -18.45 0.75 3.53
C THR A 128 -17.01 0.86 3.02
N GLY A 129 -16.33 1.97 3.30
CA GLY A 129 -14.96 2.22 2.89
C GLY A 129 -14.35 3.42 3.60
N GLY A 130 -13.14 3.77 3.16
CA GLY A 130 -12.35 4.89 3.64
C GLY A 130 -11.07 5.03 2.83
N PRO A 131 -10.36 6.17 2.97
CA PRO A 131 -9.07 6.34 2.33
C PRO A 131 -8.05 5.34 2.89
N ALA A 132 -7.01 5.06 2.11
CA ALA A 132 -5.86 4.31 2.61
C ALA A 132 -5.21 5.06 3.78
N VAL A 133 -4.68 4.32 4.75
CA VAL A 133 -3.92 4.88 5.87
C VAL A 133 -2.69 5.62 5.34
N THR A 134 -2.52 6.86 5.78
CA THR A 134 -1.37 7.71 5.47
C THR A 134 -0.62 8.13 6.73
N GLY A 135 0.51 8.84 6.58
CA GLY A 135 1.26 9.37 7.75
C GLY A 135 2.03 8.33 8.57
N ALA A 136 2.06 7.07 8.15
CA ALA A 136 2.91 6.03 8.74
C ALA A 136 4.42 6.23 8.38
N PRO A 137 5.36 5.74 9.21
CA PRO A 137 5.14 5.12 10.51
C PRO A 137 4.61 6.13 11.55
N PHE A 138 3.67 5.70 12.37
CA PHE A 138 3.07 6.53 13.41
C PHE A 138 4.02 6.69 14.59
N ARG A 139 4.04 7.88 15.18
CA ARG A 139 4.74 8.15 16.45
C ARG A 139 4.10 7.39 17.61
N SER A 140 2.77 7.24 17.59
CA SER A 140 2.05 6.42 18.57
C SER A 140 0.76 5.84 17.97
N VAL A 141 0.37 4.67 18.47
CA VAL A 141 -0.90 4.00 18.16
C VAL A 141 -1.50 3.50 19.46
N ARG A 142 -2.76 3.86 19.74
CA ARG A 142 -3.49 3.41 20.92
C ARG A 142 -4.87 2.93 20.55
N VAL A 143 -5.25 1.75 21.02
CA VAL A 143 -6.63 1.26 20.88
C VAL A 143 -7.55 2.06 21.80
N VAL A 144 -8.58 2.68 21.23
CA VAL A 144 -9.63 3.38 21.98
C VAL A 144 -10.67 2.34 22.38
N ARG A 145 -10.81 2.07 23.68
CA ARG A 145 -11.87 1.17 24.17
C ARG A 145 -13.22 1.70 23.67
N SER A 146 -13.98 0.82 23.02
CA SER A 146 -15.39 1.08 22.78
C SER A 146 -16.07 0.85 24.12
N ASP A 147 -16.48 1.91 24.81
CA ASP A 147 -17.35 1.73 25.96
C ASP A 147 -18.59 0.97 25.48
N ARG A 148 -18.79 -0.21 26.05
CA ARG A 148 -20.00 -1.00 25.86
C ARG A 148 -21.18 -0.14 26.31
N ARG A 149 -22.10 0.14 25.40
CA ARG A 149 -23.52 0.25 25.73
C ARG A 149 -24.21 -0.97 25.14
#